data_AF-I4LSB1-F1
#
_entry.id   AF-I4LSB1-F1
#
_cell.length_a   1.000
_cell.length_b   1.000
_cell.length_c   1.000
_cell.angle_alpha   90.00
_cell.angle_beta   90.00
_cell.angle_gamma   90.00
#
_symmetry.space_group_name_H-M   'P 1'
#
loop_
_entity.id
_entity.type
_entity.pdbx_description
1 polymer ?
#
loop_
_entity_poly.entity_id
_entity_poly.type
_entity_poly.pdbx_seq_one_letter_code
_entity_poly.pdbx_strand_id
1 'polypeptide(L)'
;MRSKQARTMERYMKAGAEMRLLKSLSARLITDTGSILLKTQQDKLMRAMDKVRQLCSLAEENMFKDYPDLSKVYIDVFYGDVANEPRNEVDKKIIEMAKEVSDGLFTRKGN
;
A
#
# COMPACT_ATOMS: atom_id res chain seq x y z
N MET A 1 -13.93 -17.04 5.55
CA MET A 1 -14.05 -15.66 5.01
C MET A 1 -14.28 -14.71 6.17
N ARG A 2 -13.48 -13.64 6.33
CA ARG A 2 -13.83 -12.59 7.29
C ARG A 2 -15.07 -11.85 6.77
N SER A 3 -16.12 -11.74 7.58
CA SER A 3 -17.39 -11.09 7.22
C SER A 3 -17.19 -9.60 6.90
N LYS A 4 -18.12 -8.97 6.17
CA LYS A 4 -18.12 -7.51 5.89
C LYS A 4 -17.92 -6.67 7.17
N GLN A 5 -18.43 -7.13 8.31
CA GLN A 5 -18.28 -6.49 9.62
C GLN A 5 -16.82 -6.30 10.06
N ALA A 6 -15.87 -7.05 9.49
CA ALA A 6 -14.45 -6.92 9.80
C ALA A 6 -13.71 -5.86 8.95
N ARG A 7 -14.35 -5.23 7.97
CA ARG A 7 -13.76 -4.25 7.02
C ARG A 7 -14.11 -2.81 7.40
N THR A 8 -13.55 -2.35 8.52
CA THR A 8 -13.74 -0.96 8.97
C THR A 8 -12.89 0.00 8.14
N MET A 9 -13.29 1.28 8.08
CA MET A 9 -12.51 2.33 7.42
C MET A 9 -11.08 2.41 7.95
N GLU A 10 -10.89 2.32 9.26
CA GLU A 10 -9.55 2.27 9.89
C GLU A 10 -8.68 1.13 9.33
N ARG A 11 -9.27 -0.05 9.13
CA ARG A 11 -8.55 -1.19 8.54
C ARG A 11 -8.20 -0.97 7.08
N TYR A 12 -9.08 -0.33 6.31
CA TYR A 12 -8.75 0.08 4.95
C TYR A 12 -7.60 1.08 4.93
N MET A 13 -7.61 2.08 5.81
CA MET A 13 -6.52 3.05 5.93
C MET A 13 -5.19 2.38 6.30
N LYS A 14 -5.21 1.45 7.26
CA LYS A 14 -4.02 0.70 7.66
C LYS A 14 -3.48 -0.19 6.54
N ALA A 15 -4.35 -0.95 5.88
CA ALA A 15 -3.96 -1.77 4.75
C ALA A 15 -3.44 -0.91 3.58
N GLY A 16 -4.07 0.24 3.32
CA GLY A 16 -3.63 1.19 2.29
C GLY A 16 -2.25 1.76 2.58
N ALA A 17 -1.98 2.16 3.83
CA ALA A 17 -0.65 2.60 4.27
C ALA A 17 0.42 1.52 4.09
N GLU A 18 0.15 0.28 4.51
CA GLU A 18 1.05 -0.87 4.32
C GLU A 18 1.30 -1.16 2.83
N MET A 19 0.25 -1.11 1.99
CA MET A 19 0.34 -1.31 0.55
C MET A 19 1.14 -0.22 -0.16
N ARG A 20 0.96 1.05 0.23
CA ARG A 20 1.73 2.18 -0.31
C ARG A 20 3.20 2.10 0.10
N LEU A 21 3.47 1.76 1.37
CA LEU A 21 4.83 1.52 1.83
C LEU A 21 5.51 0.41 1.03
N LEU A 22 4.84 -0.74 0.86
CA LEU A 22 5.32 -1.85 0.07
C LEU A 22 5.60 -1.40 -1.37
N LYS A 23 4.67 -0.69 -2.02
CA LYS A 23 4.85 -0.20 -3.40
C LYS A 23 6.09 0.68 -3.55
N SER A 24 6.29 1.65 -2.66
CA SER A 24 7.47 2.54 -2.70
C SER A 24 8.77 1.77 -2.46
N LEU A 25 8.77 0.83 -1.50
CA LEU A 25 9.93 -0.04 -1.26
C LEU A 25 10.21 -0.95 -2.45
N SER A 26 9.18 -1.53 -3.06
CA SER A 26 9.28 -2.42 -4.21
C SER A 26 9.80 -1.69 -5.46
N ALA A 27 9.40 -0.43 -5.66
CA ALA A 27 9.93 0.38 -6.75
C ALA A 27 11.45 0.55 -6.61
N ARG A 28 11.92 0.90 -5.41
CA ARG A 28 13.37 0.97 -5.10
C ARG A 28 14.06 -0.37 -5.29
N LEU A 29 13.50 -1.44 -4.73
CA LEU A 29 14.05 -2.80 -4.87
C LEU A 29 14.23 -3.20 -6.33
N ILE A 30 13.21 -2.98 -7.18
CA ILE A 30 13.27 -3.29 -8.61
C ILE A 30 14.41 -2.51 -9.27
N THR A 31 14.54 -1.22 -8.98
CA THR A 31 15.63 -0.40 -9.53
C THR A 31 17.01 -0.91 -9.08
N ASP A 32 17.18 -1.14 -7.78
CA ASP A 32 18.46 -1.52 -7.18
C ASP A 32 18.90 -2.93 -7.61
N THR A 33 17.95 -3.86 -7.82
CA THR A 33 18.26 -5.22 -8.31
C THR A 33 18.41 -5.30 -9.83
N GLY A 34 18.03 -4.27 -10.57
CA GLY A 34 18.00 -4.31 -12.04
C GLY A 34 19.36 -4.55 -12.70
N SER A 35 20.45 -4.17 -12.03
CA SER A 35 21.82 -4.44 -12.47
C SER A 35 22.41 -5.73 -11.90
N ILE A 36 21.74 -6.36 -10.92
CA ILE A 36 22.21 -7.54 -10.19
C ILE A 36 21.56 -8.81 -10.75
N LEU A 37 20.26 -8.76 -11.07
CA LEU A 37 19.49 -9.90 -11.52
C LEU A 37 19.51 -10.06 -13.03
N LEU A 38 19.40 -11.31 -13.48
CA LEU A 38 19.12 -11.60 -14.89
C LEU A 38 17.73 -11.07 -15.26
N LYS A 39 17.54 -10.70 -16.53
CA LYS A 39 16.25 -10.21 -17.06
C LYS A 39 15.07 -11.13 -16.69
N THR A 40 15.23 -12.44 -16.84
CA THR A 40 14.15 -13.40 -16.53
C THR A 40 13.81 -13.48 -15.04
N GLN A 41 14.75 -13.13 -14.15
CA GLN A 41 14.52 -13.03 -12.71
C GLN A 41 13.86 -11.70 -12.36
N GLN A 42 14.32 -10.61 -12.98
CA GLN A 42 13.72 -9.28 -12.85
C GLN A 42 12.23 -9.30 -13.29
N ASP A 43 11.92 -9.97 -14.41
CA ASP A 43 10.56 -10.15 -14.89
C ASP A 43 9.67 -10.90 -13.88
N LYS A 44 10.24 -11.88 -13.14
CA LYS A 44 9.50 -12.59 -12.08
C LYS A 44 9.16 -11.66 -10.92
N LEU A 45 10.10 -10.81 -10.50
CA LEU A 45 9.89 -9.81 -9.45
C LEU A 45 8.80 -8.81 -9.87
N MET A 46 8.87 -8.27 -11.08
CA MET A 46 7.86 -7.35 -11.61
C MET A 46 6.46 -7.97 -11.62
N ARG A 47 6.32 -9.22 -12.10
CA ARG A 47 5.03 -9.94 -12.09
C ARG A 47 4.48 -10.14 -10.68
N ALA A 48 5.33 -10.38 -9.68
CA ALA A 48 4.89 -10.48 -8.29
C ALA A 48 4.33 -9.14 -7.80
N MET A 49 4.98 -8.03 -8.13
CA MET A 49 4.51 -6.69 -7.75
C MET A 49 3.23 -6.29 -8.48
N ASP A 50 3.04 -6.70 -9.72
CA ASP A 50 1.79 -6.47 -10.45
C ASP A 50 0.60 -7.18 -9.80
N LYS A 51 0.79 -8.41 -9.27
CA LYS A 51 -0.25 -9.11 -8.49
C LYS A 51 -0.62 -8.35 -7.22
N VAL A 52 0.36 -7.78 -6.51
CA VAL A 52 0.09 -6.93 -5.34
C VAL A 52 -0.72 -5.70 -5.74
N ARG A 53 -0.39 -5.05 -6.86
CA ARG A 53 -1.14 -3.90 -7.37
C ARG A 53 -2.60 -4.24 -7.66
N GLN A 54 -2.88 -5.41 -8.24
CA GLN A 54 -4.26 -5.88 -8.45
C GLN A 54 -5.04 -6.04 -7.14
N LEU A 55 -4.38 -6.55 -6.09
CA LEU A 55 -5.00 -6.65 -4.76
C LEU A 55 -5.28 -5.26 -4.15
N CYS A 56 -4.44 -4.27 -4.41
CA CYS A 56 -4.69 -2.88 -3.99
C CYS A 56 -5.96 -2.33 -4.63
N SER A 57 -6.11 -2.50 -5.95
CA SER A 57 -7.32 -2.06 -6.68
C SER A 57 -8.58 -2.79 -6.18
N LEU A 58 -8.48 -4.07 -5.85
CA LEU A 58 -9.60 -4.80 -5.26
C LEU A 58 -9.94 -4.29 -3.84
N ALA A 59 -8.94 -3.93 -3.03
CA ALA A 59 -9.16 -3.37 -1.69
C ALA A 59 -9.85 -2.00 -1.77
N GLU A 60 -9.42 -1.14 -2.69
CA GLU A 60 -10.04 0.14 -3.00
C GLU A 60 -11.50 -0.02 -3.44
N GLU A 61 -11.77 -0.89 -4.41
CA GLU A 61 -13.13 -1.15 -4.88
C GLU A 61 -14.04 -1.61 -3.74
N ASN A 62 -13.54 -2.48 -2.86
CA ASN A 62 -14.29 -2.91 -1.69
C ASN A 62 -14.55 -1.76 -0.71
N MET A 63 -13.62 -0.83 -0.53
CA MET A 63 -13.78 0.33 0.36
C MET A 63 -14.92 1.22 -0.14
N PHE A 64 -14.94 1.59 -1.42
CA PHE A 64 -16.03 2.41 -1.97
C PHE A 64 -17.37 1.65 -2.04
N LYS A 65 -17.36 0.32 -2.16
CA LYS A 65 -18.58 -0.49 -2.04
C LYS A 65 -19.14 -0.53 -0.62
N ASP A 66 -18.27 -0.58 0.39
CA ASP A 66 -18.68 -0.61 1.80
C ASP A 66 -19.02 0.79 2.33
N TYR A 67 -18.44 1.84 1.75
CA TYR A 67 -18.68 3.25 2.09
C TYR A 67 -19.03 4.06 0.81
N PRO A 68 -20.27 4.00 0.32
CA PRO A 68 -20.66 4.59 -0.97
C PRO A 68 -20.61 6.12 -0.99
N ASP A 69 -20.80 6.78 0.17
CA ASP A 69 -20.79 8.24 0.29
C ASP A 69 -19.37 8.82 0.49
N LEU A 70 -18.34 7.97 0.38
CA LEU A 70 -16.96 8.37 0.59
C LEU A 70 -16.50 9.31 -0.53
N SER A 71 -15.86 10.42 -0.15
CA SER A 71 -15.31 11.37 -1.11
C SER A 71 -14.22 10.73 -1.98
N LYS A 72 -14.08 11.21 -3.22
CA LYS A 72 -13.06 10.75 -4.18
C LYS A 72 -11.63 10.88 -3.65
N VAL A 73 -11.37 11.80 -2.72
CA VAL A 73 -10.03 11.97 -2.11
C VAL A 73 -9.55 10.69 -1.40
N TYR A 74 -10.46 9.81 -1.00
CA TYR A 74 -10.10 8.53 -0.38
C TYR A 74 -9.47 7.52 -1.35
N ILE A 75 -9.44 7.79 -2.66
CA ILE A 75 -8.56 7.04 -3.56
C ILE A 75 -7.10 7.06 -3.06
N ASP A 76 -6.70 8.15 -2.40
CA ASP A 76 -5.33 8.31 -1.88
C ASP A 76 -5.01 7.41 -0.69
N VAL A 77 -5.98 6.65 -0.17
CA VAL A 77 -5.72 5.54 0.76
C VAL A 77 -4.82 4.48 0.12
N PHE A 78 -5.03 4.16 -1.15
CA PHE A 78 -4.31 3.07 -1.84
C PHE A 78 -3.32 3.57 -2.89
N TYR A 79 -3.41 4.83 -3.32
CA TYR A 79 -2.56 5.39 -4.37
C TYR A 79 -1.80 6.64 -3.93
N GLY A 80 -0.71 6.91 -4.63
CA GLY A 80 0.32 7.88 -4.26
C GLY A 80 1.65 7.19 -3.92
N ASP A 81 2.68 7.99 -3.73
CA ASP A 81 3.97 7.58 -3.17
C ASP A 81 4.06 8.11 -1.74
N VAL A 82 4.67 7.37 -0.82
CA VAL A 82 4.89 7.84 0.56
C VAL A 82 6.01 8.86 0.67
N ALA A 83 6.86 8.98 -0.36
CA ALA A 83 7.95 9.95 -0.42
C ALA A 83 7.53 11.35 -0.91
N ASN A 84 6.34 11.48 -1.49
CA ASN A 84 5.85 12.74 -2.04
C ASN A 84 5.19 13.62 -0.97
N GLU A 85 5.07 14.92 -1.24
CA GLU A 85 4.22 15.80 -0.45
C GLU A 85 2.74 15.36 -0.51
N PRO A 86 2.01 15.43 0.62
CA PRO A 86 0.63 14.99 0.67
C PRO A 86 -0.27 15.92 -0.16
N ARG A 87 -1.18 15.32 -0.94
CA ARG A 87 -2.13 16.08 -1.79
C ARG A 87 -3.37 16.57 -1.03
N ASN A 88 -3.68 15.94 0.10
CA ASN A 88 -4.80 16.28 0.99
C ASN A 88 -4.62 15.61 2.36
N GLU A 89 -5.54 15.86 3.28
CA GLU A 89 -5.49 15.33 4.65
C GLU A 89 -5.57 13.79 4.72
N VAL A 90 -6.28 13.14 3.80
CA VAL A 90 -6.31 11.65 3.75
C VAL A 90 -4.94 11.14 3.33
N ASP A 91 -4.37 11.71 2.27
CA ASP A 91 -3.03 11.36 1.78
C ASP A 91 -1.97 11.55 2.89
N LYS A 92 -2.01 12.69 3.57
CA LYS A 92 -1.12 13.01 4.71
C LYS A 92 -1.21 11.95 5.81
N LYS A 93 -2.42 11.62 6.25
CA LYS A 93 -2.64 10.62 7.30
C LYS A 93 -2.11 9.24 6.88
N ILE A 94 -2.25 8.87 5.61
CA ILE A 94 -1.77 7.58 5.10
C ILE A 94 -0.24 7.54 5.04
N ILE A 95 0.40 8.66 4.67
CA ILE A 95 1.87 8.78 4.73
C ILE A 95 2.37 8.67 6.17
N GLU A 96 1.71 9.33 7.13
CA GLU A 96 2.04 9.23 8.57
C GLU A 96 1.90 7.79 9.07
N MET A 97 0.78 7.13 8.77
CA MET A 97 0.57 5.71 9.14
C MET A 97 1.60 4.79 8.48
N ALA A 98 2.03 5.05 7.24
CA ALA A 98 3.06 4.26 6.59
C ALA A 98 4.42 4.40 7.28
N LYS A 99 4.75 5.59 7.81
CA LYS A 99 5.95 5.82 8.64
C LYS A 99 5.87 5.02 9.93
N GLU A 100 4.74 5.07 10.65
CA GLU A 100 4.53 4.29 11.88
C GLU A 100 4.67 2.78 11.65
N VAL A 101 4.11 2.27 10.53
CA VAL A 101 4.29 0.88 10.13
C VAL A 101 5.76 0.56 9.91
N SER A 102 6.48 1.41 9.18
CA SER A 102 7.91 1.25 8.93
C SER A 102 8.73 1.23 10.22
N ASP A 103 8.52 2.20 11.11
CA ASP A 103 9.20 2.27 12.41
C ASP A 103 8.88 1.03 13.27
N GLY A 104 7.63 0.55 13.19
CA GLY A 104 7.19 -0.68 13.83
C GLY A 104 7.91 -1.94 13.34
N LEU A 105 8.38 -1.99 12.08
CA LEU A 105 9.14 -3.15 11.57
C LEU A 105 10.50 -3.30 12.26
N PHE A 106 11.15 -2.19 12.62
CA PHE A 106 12.48 -2.18 13.22
C PHE A 106 12.46 -2.20 14.75
N THR A 107 11.32 -1.84 15.36
CA THR A 107 11.13 -1.83 16.82
C THR A 107 10.39 -3.06 17.35
N ARG A 108 9.84 -3.91 16.46
CA ARG A 108 9.25 -5.20 16.84
C ARG A 108 10.32 -6.08 17.48
N LYS A 109 10.26 -6.27 18.80
CA LYS A 109 10.95 -7.40 19.44
C LYS A 109 10.37 -8.67 18.82
N GLY A 110 11.24 -9.54 18.30
CA GLY A 110 10.83 -10.76 17.62
C GLY A 110 9.77 -11.51 18.41
N ASN A 111 8.68 -11.87 17.75
CA ASN A 111 7.72 -12.83 18.27
C ASN A 111 8.33 -14.22 18.24
#